data_AF-A0A8T6JA78-F1
#
_entry.id   AF-A0A8T6JA78-F1
#
_cell.length_a   1.000
_cell.length_b   1.000
_cell.length_c   1.000
_cell.angle_alpha   90.00
_cell.angle_beta   90.00
_cell.angle_gamma   90.00
#
_symmetry.space_group_name_H-M   'P 1'
#
loop_
_entity.id
_entity.type
_entity.pdbx_description
1 polymer ?
#
loop_
_entity_poly.entity_id
_entity_poly.type
_entity_poly.pdbx_seq_one_letter_code
_entity_poly.pdbx_strand_id
1 'polypeptide(L)'
;MRIACVWLHRLHERTPSGPPAESAQRLLAERLARLAHACWRFTPRIALAPGDSLFLDVSGSIGLFGGERRLLREVLAELEERGEAGRICL
;
A
#
# COMPACT_ATOMS: atom_id res chain seq x y z
N MET A 1 3.09 -6.68 -17.70
CA MET A 1 2.90 -6.70 -16.23
C MET A 1 3.42 -5.36 -15.72
N ARG A 2 2.53 -4.45 -15.29
CA ARG A 2 2.93 -3.18 -14.66
C ARG A 2 2.53 -3.25 -13.19
N ILE A 3 3.51 -3.19 -12.30
CA ILE A 3 3.33 -3.43 -10.88
C ILE A 3 3.49 -2.10 -10.17
N ALA A 4 2.42 -1.62 -9.54
CA ALA A 4 2.54 -0.50 -8.63
C ALA A 4 2.94 -1.02 -7.24
N CYS A 5 4.05 -0.53 -6.69
CA CYS A 5 4.44 -0.82 -5.30
C CYS A 5 3.93 0.30 -4.40
N VAL A 6 3.11 -0.03 -3.40
CA VAL A 6 2.67 0.94 -2.37
C VAL A 6 3.44 0.65 -1.09
N TRP A 7 4.18 1.64 -0.58
CA TRP A 7 4.97 1.53 0.64
C TRP A 7 4.49 2.53 1.70
N LEU A 8 4.36 2.12 2.96
CA LEU A 8 4.01 3.01 4.08
C LEU A 8 5.27 3.61 4.72
N HIS A 9 5.31 4.92 4.98
CA HIS A 9 6.48 5.57 5.60
C HIS A 9 6.32 5.77 7.11
N ARG A 10 6.33 4.68 7.90
CA ARG A 10 6.65 4.67 9.36
C ARG A 10 6.49 3.24 9.91
N LEU A 11 7.49 2.55 10.44
CA LEU A 11 8.20 2.81 11.71
C LEU A 11 9.38 1.82 11.81
N HIS A 12 10.64 2.29 11.74
CA HIS A 12 11.78 1.50 12.21
C HIS A 12 12.68 2.26 13.17
N GLU A 13 12.12 3.24 13.90
CA GLU A 13 12.76 3.67 15.14
C GLU A 13 12.55 2.56 16.17
N ARG A 14 13.55 1.67 16.25
CA ARG A 14 13.64 0.66 17.30
C ARG A 14 13.73 1.38 18.65
N THR A 15 12.58 1.62 19.26
CA THR A 15 12.53 1.94 20.68
C THR A 15 12.75 0.61 21.42
N PRO A 16 13.69 0.51 22.37
CA PRO A 16 13.91 -0.73 23.13
C PRO A 16 12.68 -1.19 23.93
N SER A 17 11.65 -0.34 24.09
CA SER A 17 10.40 -0.60 24.80
C SER A 17 9.18 -0.77 23.87
N GLY A 18 9.37 -1.12 22.60
CA GLY A 18 8.26 -1.38 21.66
C GLY A 18 7.40 -2.59 22.07
N PRO A 19 6.21 -2.76 21.46
CA PRO A 19 5.37 -3.93 21.70
C PRO A 19 6.13 -5.23 21.37
N PRO A 20 5.77 -6.37 21.98
CA PRO A 20 6.35 -7.66 21.66
C PRO A 20 6.34 -7.91 20.15
N ALA A 21 7.34 -8.63 19.63
CA ALA A 21 7.51 -8.86 18.18
C ALA A 21 6.23 -9.42 17.52
N GLU A 22 5.53 -10.34 18.18
CA GLU A 22 4.26 -10.89 17.70
C GLU A 22 3.16 -9.83 17.59
N SER A 23 3.05 -8.94 18.56
CA SER A 23 2.08 -7.83 18.55
C SER A 23 2.40 -6.83 17.44
N ALA A 24 3.68 -6.54 17.19
CA ALA A 24 4.11 -5.69 16.08
C ALA A 24 3.75 -6.33 14.73
N GLN A 25 3.97 -7.64 14.59
CA GLN A 25 3.61 -8.40 13.38
C GLN A 25 2.11 -8.33 13.10
N ARG A 26 1.27 -8.50 14.14
CA ARG A 26 -0.19 -8.39 14.03
C ARG A 26 -0.64 -6.99 13.61
N LEU A 27 -0.09 -5.95 14.23
CA LEU A 27 -0.41 -4.56 13.88
C LEU A 27 -0.04 -4.26 12.42
N LEU A 28 1.11 -4.76 11.95
CA LEU A 28 1.52 -4.65 10.55
C LEU A 28 0.54 -5.37 9.62
N ALA A 29 0.16 -6.61 9.94
CA ALA A 29 -0.79 -7.38 9.15
C ALA A 29 -2.15 -6.67 9.04
N GLU A 30 -2.65 -6.11 10.14
CA GLU A 30 -3.90 -5.34 10.15
C GLU A 30 -3.81 -4.06 9.31
N ARG A 31 -2.66 -3.37 9.34
CA ARG A 31 -2.41 -2.20 8.47
C ARG A 31 -2.40 -2.59 7.00
N LEU A 32 -1.64 -3.63 6.64
CA LEU A 32 -1.56 -4.13 5.27
C LEU A 32 -2.91 -4.61 4.75
N ALA A 33 -3.74 -5.23 5.60
CA ALA A 33 -5.10 -5.62 5.24
C ALA A 33 -6.00 -4.41 4.94
N ARG A 34 -5.95 -3.36 5.77
CA ARG A 34 -6.70 -2.11 5.52
C ARG A 34 -6.24 -1.42 4.24
N LEU A 35 -4.94 -1.38 4.00
CA LEU A 35 -4.35 -0.83 2.78
C LEU A 35 -4.79 -1.62 1.54
N ALA A 36 -4.73 -2.96 1.59
CA ALA A 36 -5.17 -3.82 0.50
C ALA A 36 -6.65 -3.62 0.19
N HIS A 37 -7.48 -3.47 1.23
CA HIS A 37 -8.91 -3.19 1.06
C HIS A 37 -9.15 -1.85 0.36
N ALA A 38 -8.41 -0.80 0.72
CA ALA A 38 -8.47 0.49 0.03
C ALA A 38 -8.07 0.37 -1.45
N CYS A 39 -6.98 -0.36 -1.72
CA CYS A 39 -6.48 -0.55 -3.08
C CYS A 39 -7.37 -1.41 -3.98
N TRP A 40 -8.35 -2.13 -3.42
CA TRP A 40 -9.30 -2.96 -4.17
C TRP A 40 -10.06 -2.16 -5.25
N ARG A 41 -10.29 -0.86 -5.02
CA ARG A 41 -10.90 0.06 -5.99
C ARG A 41 -10.11 0.15 -7.30
N PHE A 42 -8.78 -0.01 -7.25
CA PHE A 42 -7.91 0.13 -8.42
C PHE A 42 -7.61 -1.21 -9.07
N THR A 43 -7.56 -2.29 -8.30
CA THR A 43 -7.37 -3.66 -8.81
C THR A 43 -7.71 -4.70 -7.76
N PRO A 44 -8.34 -5.84 -8.13
CA PRO A 44 -8.46 -6.98 -7.24
C PRO A 44 -7.15 -7.81 -7.16
N ARG A 45 -6.16 -7.53 -8.01
CA ARG A 45 -4.88 -8.27 -8.09
C ARG A 45 -3.85 -7.61 -7.17
N ILE A 46 -3.93 -7.98 -5.90
CA ILE A 46 -3.10 -7.44 -4.81
C ILE A 46 -2.26 -8.56 -4.20
N ALA A 47 -0.98 -8.31 -3.96
CA ALA A 47 -0.08 -9.24 -3.28
C ALA A 47 0.73 -8.54 -2.18
N LEU A 48 1.08 -9.28 -1.12
CA LEU A 48 2.04 -8.81 -0.13
C LEU A 48 3.41 -8.62 -0.79
N ALA A 49 4.07 -7.51 -0.46
CA ALA A 49 5.45 -7.24 -0.80
C ALA A 49 6.30 -7.18 0.49
N PRO A 50 7.64 -7.24 0.40
CA PRO A 50 8.49 -7.23 1.59
C PRO A 50 8.25 -6.01 2.50
N GLY A 51 8.37 -6.20 3.82
CA GLY A 51 8.16 -5.14 4.81
C GLY A 51 6.69 -4.74 4.92
N ASP A 52 6.43 -3.44 4.86
CA ASP A 52 5.12 -2.79 4.97
C ASP A 52 4.63 -2.30 3.60
N SER A 53 4.78 -3.15 2.57
CA SER A 53 4.36 -2.84 1.20
C SER A 53 3.39 -3.85 0.57
N LEU A 54 2.72 -3.40 -0.49
CA LEU A 54 1.87 -4.20 -1.37
C LEU A 54 2.27 -4.03 -2.84
N PHE A 55 2.12 -5.10 -3.61
CA PHE A 55 2.13 -5.06 -5.08
C PHE A 55 0.70 -5.01 -5.62
N LEU A 56 0.47 -4.10 -6.57
CA LEU A 56 -0.79 -3.94 -7.30
C LEU A 56 -0.56 -4.18 -8.79
N ASP A 57 -1.24 -5.16 -9.38
CA ASP A 57 -1.28 -5.28 -10.85
C ASP A 57 -2.41 -4.43 -11.41
N VAL A 58 -2.04 -3.26 -11.94
CA VAL A 58 -2.97 -2.24 -12.45
C VAL A 58 -3.15 -2.30 -13.96
N SER A 59 -2.57 -3.31 -14.62
CA SER A 59 -2.58 -3.41 -16.09
C SER A 59 -4.01 -3.35 -16.67
N GLY A 60 -4.99 -3.91 -15.96
CA GLY A 60 -6.40 -3.93 -16.37
C GLY A 60 -7.19 -2.66 -16.05
N SER A 61 -6.67 -1.75 -15.21
CA SER A 61 -7.39 -0.56 -14.77
C SER A 61 -6.81 0.77 -15.26
N ILE A 62 -5.58 0.78 -15.78
CA ILE A 62 -4.94 1.99 -16.33
C ILE A 62 -5.88 2.79 -17.25
N GLY A 63 -6.56 2.13 -18.19
CA GLY A 63 -7.48 2.79 -19.11
C GLY A 63 -8.70 3.41 -18.42
N LEU A 64 -9.25 2.74 -17.40
CA LEU A 64 -10.42 3.20 -16.64
C LEU A 64 -10.14 4.49 -15.87
N PHE A 65 -8.90 4.67 -15.43
CA PHE A 65 -8.46 5.87 -14.72
C PHE A 65 -7.90 6.95 -15.65
N GLY A 66 -7.88 6.75 -16.97
CA GLY A 66 -7.38 7.73 -17.93
C GLY A 66 -5.84 7.78 -18.02
N GLY A 67 -5.18 6.64 -17.80
CA GLY A 67 -3.74 6.46 -17.94
C GLY A 67 -3.00 6.33 -16.62
N GLU A 68 -1.75 5.87 -16.71
CA GLU A 68 -0.89 5.52 -15.57
C GLU A 68 -0.73 6.67 -14.57
N ARG A 69 -0.37 7.87 -15.06
CA ARG A 69 -0.11 9.02 -14.18
C ARG A 69 -1.35 9.43 -13.39
N ARG A 70 -2.54 9.29 -13.98
CA ARG A 70 -3.79 9.60 -13.29
C ARG A 70 -4.11 8.51 -12.27
N LEU A 71 -3.99 7.23 -12.65
CA LEU A 71 -4.14 6.12 -11.72
C LEU A 71 -3.24 6.27 -10.49
N LEU A 72 -1.96 6.58 -10.67
CA LEU A 72 -1.03 6.74 -9.54
C LEU A 72 -1.40 7.89 -8.62
N ARG A 73 -1.89 9.01 -9.17
CA ARG A 73 -2.38 10.14 -8.34
C ARG A 73 -3.61 9.75 -7.53
N GLU A 74 -4.54 9.01 -8.12
CA GLU A 74 -5.74 8.55 -7.42
C GLU A 74 -5.39 7.55 -6.31
N VAL A 75 -4.42 6.66 -6.55
CA VAL A 75 -3.92 5.77 -5.49
C VAL A 75 -3.28 6.58 -4.37
N LEU A 76 -2.41 7.54 -4.66
CA LEU A 76 -1.78 8.38 -3.63
C LEU A 76 -2.81 9.18 -2.83
N ALA A 77 -3.82 9.76 -3.49
CA ALA A 77 -4.90 10.49 -2.83
C ALA A 77 -5.67 9.58 -1.85
N GLU A 78 -5.98 8.35 -2.24
CA GLU A 78 -6.64 7.37 -1.36
C GLU A 78 -5.79 7.04 -0.11
N LEU A 79 -4.45 7.01 -0.25
CA LEU A 79 -3.55 6.82 0.91
C LEU A 79 -3.55 8.04 1.83
N GLU A 80 -3.45 9.23 1.26
CA GLU A 80 -3.46 10.50 2.00
C GLU A 80 -4.76 10.70 2.77
N GLU A 81 -5.91 10.41 2.17
CA GLU A 81 -7.22 10.46 2.82
C GLU A 81 -7.33 9.53 4.04
N ARG A 82 -6.55 8.45 4.06
CA ARG A 82 -6.50 7.48 5.16
C ARG A 82 -5.42 7.80 6.20
N GLY A 83 -4.69 8.91 6.02
CA GLY A 83 -3.57 9.29 6.88
C GLY A 83 -2.34 8.41 6.70
N GLU A 84 -2.28 7.63 5.62
CA GLU A 84 -1.18 6.74 5.31
C GLU A 84 -0.21 7.48 4.37
N ALA A 85 0.99 7.81 4.89
CA ALA A 85 2.04 8.35 4.05
C ALA A 85 2.64 7.23 3.21
N GLY A 86 2.65 7.37 1.88
CA GLY A 86 3.22 6.33 1.04
C GLY A 86 3.89 6.79 -0.23
N ARG A 87 4.66 5.87 -0.81
CA ARG A 87 5.29 6.03 -2.12
C ARG A 87 4.68 5.04 -3.09
N ILE A 88 4.55 5.49 -4.34
CA ILE A 88 4.12 4.64 -5.44
C ILE A 88 5.09 4.75 -6.61
N CYS A 89 5.44 3.62 -7.20
CA CYS A 89 6.21 3.52 -8.45
C CYS A 89 5.58 2.46 -9.36
N LEU A 90 5.71 2.62 -10.68
CA LEU A 90 5.30 1.66 -11.72
C LEU A 90 6.51 1.00 -12.38
#